data_AF-A0A182YPQ3-F1
#
_entry.id   AF-A0A182YPQ3-F1
#
_cell.length_a   1.000
_cell.length_b   1.000
_cell.length_c   1.000
_cell.angle_alpha   90.00
_cell.angle_beta   90.00
_cell.angle_gamma   90.00
#
_symmetry.space_group_name_H-M   'P 1'
#
loop_
_entity.id
_entity.type
_entity.pdbx_description
1 polymer ?
#
loop_
_entity_poly.entity_id
_entity_poly.type
_entity_poly.pdbx_seq_one_letter_code
_entity_poly.pdbx_strand_id
1 'polypeptide(L)'
;MSEKMLTTSHQHRLRSNRRNFPHDQLERGLCLNDLYAGVTTHDHRTAKLIDAYLHHRIYDQYGLNSHTTTESCWTRTDFEPRTSKILTNDSASLYAHLNVYSLAFGEYMFGCLTIILLLATLGATWIDFNARPNDLFVDAFSIRRNVQRLWAAPKPNALPFLDGFRALGMLTILIVHSQLPMIRMPVWNTEALEAQANHFIFPLVNSGNTHMIQFFFTLGGMVFGISCLRHFDRSPSFRFMYFIDKLLRRLVRLLPAYGFIIIYQATWYRRIRRGPLEYKFNDFCLNNWWSNILFVNNYIHTTKPCLQFSWYLGADFQLFLIGSALLLLVWKFPSTKGWLVRVMVAVALVLPGYIIYTTLTTATMTFDMRHALAELRTYDHFLKYYLPSHTNISGYFFGIIAAMVYRSALATGSPDQSLPILQKWLKVSLVALVGLNAFTTLLPFVSEDQQHSLFLAIYGSLLKASWGCSYSLVFLVFALKGKSRLLDMLSHSGLQFFAKISYCMYIVQYSVIYGLYTNFPIPMVYGGFNL
;
A
#
# COMPACT_ATOMS: atom_id res chain seq x y z
N MET A 1 -15.85 -55.24 5.09
CA MET A 1 -15.79 -55.18 6.56
C MET A 1 -14.39 -55.64 6.99
N SER A 2 -13.44 -54.72 7.06
CA SER A 2 -12.16 -54.88 7.75
C SER A 2 -11.69 -53.47 8.07
N GLU A 3 -11.90 -53.12 9.34
CA GLU A 3 -11.70 -51.84 9.96
C GLU A 3 -10.25 -51.79 10.43
N LYS A 4 -9.38 -51.08 9.71
CA LYS A 4 -8.08 -50.64 10.25
C LYS A 4 -8.22 -49.19 10.69
N MET A 5 -8.74 -49.06 11.90
CA MET A 5 -8.69 -47.86 12.72
C MET A 5 -7.22 -47.45 12.89
N LEU A 6 -6.76 -46.45 12.12
CA LEU A 6 -5.52 -45.73 12.41
C LEU A 6 -5.80 -44.80 13.58
N THR A 7 -5.25 -45.20 14.72
CA THR A 7 -5.24 -44.58 16.03
C THR A 7 -4.82 -43.10 16.01
N THR A 8 -5.80 -42.23 16.27
CA THR A 8 -5.87 -41.05 17.17
C THR A 8 -4.64 -40.37 17.81
N SER A 9 -3.37 -40.66 17.49
CA SER A 9 -2.22 -39.88 18.02
C SER A 9 -1.67 -38.83 17.03
N HIS A 10 -1.82 -39.05 15.71
CA HIS A 10 -1.37 -38.09 14.70
C HIS A 10 -2.43 -37.05 14.28
N GLN A 11 -3.72 -37.32 14.50
CA GLN A 11 -4.79 -36.37 14.18
C GLN A 11 -4.79 -35.11 15.06
N HIS A 12 -4.19 -35.17 16.26
CA HIS A 12 -4.03 -33.97 17.08
C HIS A 12 -3.01 -32.96 16.52
N ARG A 13 -2.14 -33.35 15.57
CA ARG A 13 -1.26 -32.39 14.85
C ARG A 13 -1.96 -31.69 13.68
N LEU A 14 -3.12 -32.17 13.24
CA LEU A 14 -3.88 -31.59 12.12
C LEU A 14 -4.82 -30.44 12.53
N ARG A 15 -4.93 -30.13 13.84
CA ARG A 15 -5.38 -28.79 14.26
C ARG A 15 -4.17 -27.85 14.20
N SER A 16 -3.80 -27.46 12.98
CA SER A 16 -2.53 -26.78 12.70
C SER A 16 -2.48 -25.38 13.32
N ASN A 17 -1.31 -25.05 13.87
CA ASN A 17 -0.91 -23.69 14.22
C ASN A 17 -1.28 -22.76 13.05
N ARG A 18 -1.90 -21.59 13.32
CA ARG A 18 -2.33 -20.63 12.27
C ARG A 18 -1.16 -20.12 11.40
N ARG A 19 0.08 -20.32 11.86
CA ARG A 19 1.32 -20.03 11.13
C ARG A 19 1.68 -21.07 10.06
N ASN A 20 1.01 -22.21 10.07
CA ASN A 20 1.24 -23.28 9.10
C ASN A 20 0.22 -23.19 7.96
N PHE A 21 0.68 -23.57 6.78
CA PHE A 21 -0.10 -23.84 5.59
C PHE A 21 -1.21 -24.88 5.91
N PRO A 22 -2.40 -24.74 5.30
CA PRO A 22 -3.43 -25.76 5.37
C PRO A 22 -2.99 -27.00 4.58
N HIS A 23 -2.31 -27.95 5.25
CA HIS A 23 -1.89 -29.24 4.66
C HIS A 23 -3.05 -30.21 4.39
N ASP A 24 -4.27 -29.83 4.78
CA ASP A 24 -5.51 -30.51 4.47
C ASP A 24 -6.13 -30.08 3.13
N GLN A 25 -5.52 -29.11 2.42
CA GLN A 25 -6.01 -28.58 1.15
C GLN A 25 -4.94 -28.65 0.06
N LEU A 26 -5.35 -29.03 -1.17
CA LEU A 26 -4.48 -29.12 -2.33
C LEU A 26 -5.10 -28.36 -3.51
N GLU A 27 -4.42 -27.32 -3.97
CA GLU A 27 -4.80 -26.61 -5.20
C GLU A 27 -4.18 -27.31 -6.43
N ARG A 28 -5.00 -27.66 -7.42
CA ARG A 28 -4.53 -28.22 -8.71
C ARG A 28 -5.23 -27.54 -9.89
N GLY A 29 -4.45 -27.23 -10.92
CA GLY A 29 -4.97 -26.87 -12.24
C GLY A 29 -5.13 -28.10 -13.12
N LEU A 30 -6.28 -28.26 -13.77
CA LEU A 30 -6.54 -29.28 -14.77
C LEU A 30 -6.82 -28.63 -16.11
N CYS A 31 -6.09 -29.04 -17.15
CA CYS A 31 -6.38 -28.68 -18.54
C CYS A 31 -7.06 -29.88 -19.21
N LEU A 32 -8.30 -29.69 -19.68
CA LEU A 32 -9.02 -30.71 -20.43
C LEU A 32 -8.79 -30.47 -21.92
N ASN A 33 -8.39 -31.50 -22.67
CA ASN A 33 -8.17 -31.41 -24.12
C ASN A 33 -9.47 -31.02 -24.88
N ASP A 34 -9.32 -30.41 -26.06
CA ASP A 34 -10.36 -29.79 -26.90
C ASP A 34 -11.59 -30.66 -27.25
N LEU A 35 -11.55 -31.97 -26.98
CA LEU A 35 -12.64 -32.92 -27.25
C LEU A 35 -13.86 -32.79 -26.30
N TYR A 36 -13.79 -31.93 -25.28
CA TYR A 36 -14.86 -31.73 -24.29
C TYR A 36 -15.44 -30.31 -24.33
N ALA A 37 -15.90 -29.86 -25.50
CA ALA A 37 -16.46 -28.53 -25.71
C ALA A 37 -17.76 -28.22 -24.92
N GLY A 38 -18.37 -29.21 -24.26
CA GLY A 38 -19.62 -29.07 -23.49
C GLY A 38 -19.46 -29.02 -21.98
N VAL A 39 -18.23 -29.06 -21.44
CA VAL A 39 -17.98 -29.06 -20.00
C VAL A 39 -18.21 -27.66 -19.43
N THR A 40 -19.22 -27.52 -18.58
CA THR A 40 -19.52 -26.27 -17.88
C THR A 40 -19.42 -26.48 -16.36
N THR A 41 -19.06 -25.43 -15.64
CA THR A 41 -18.91 -25.43 -14.16
C THR A 41 -20.19 -25.71 -13.40
N HIS A 42 -21.35 -25.45 -14.02
CA HIS A 42 -22.65 -25.57 -13.39
C HIS A 42 -23.29 -26.94 -13.61
N ASP A 43 -22.68 -27.80 -14.43
CA ASP A 43 -23.12 -29.17 -14.56
C ASP A 43 -22.59 -30.01 -13.39
N HIS A 44 -23.49 -30.33 -12.46
CA HIS A 44 -23.22 -31.17 -11.30
C HIS A 44 -22.63 -32.54 -11.70
N ARG A 45 -22.92 -33.04 -12.91
CA ARG A 45 -22.35 -34.31 -13.39
C ARG A 45 -20.86 -34.16 -13.70
N THR A 46 -20.47 -33.08 -14.37
CA THR A 46 -19.06 -32.80 -14.67
C THR A 46 -18.25 -32.61 -13.38
N ALA A 47 -18.76 -31.85 -12.41
CA ALA A 47 -18.08 -31.68 -11.12
C ALA A 47 -17.87 -33.03 -10.40
N LYS A 48 -18.88 -33.90 -10.38
CA LYS A 48 -18.78 -35.26 -9.82
C LYS A 48 -17.79 -36.15 -10.56
N LEU A 49 -17.73 -36.05 -11.90
CA LEU A 49 -16.76 -36.81 -12.71
C LEU A 49 -15.32 -36.37 -12.42
N ILE A 50 -15.08 -35.06 -12.34
CA ILE A 50 -13.77 -34.51 -11.98
C ILE A 50 -13.38 -34.94 -10.57
N ASP A 51 -14.32 -34.85 -9.62
CA ASP A 51 -14.10 -35.28 -8.24
C ASP A 51 -13.77 -36.77 -8.16
N ALA A 52 -14.56 -37.64 -8.80
CA ALA A 52 -14.30 -39.07 -8.83
C ALA A 52 -12.93 -39.41 -9.47
N TYR A 53 -12.59 -38.76 -10.58
CA TYR A 53 -11.30 -38.94 -11.26
C TYR A 53 -10.12 -38.51 -10.38
N LEU A 54 -10.19 -37.34 -9.77
CA LEU A 54 -9.14 -36.84 -8.88
C LEU A 54 -9.05 -37.65 -7.60
N HIS A 55 -10.19 -38.03 -7.03
CA HIS A 55 -10.28 -38.91 -5.86
C HIS A 55 -9.54 -40.22 -6.13
N HIS A 56 -9.84 -40.89 -7.24
CA HIS A 56 -9.18 -42.15 -7.61
C HIS A 56 -7.68 -41.96 -7.80
N ARG A 57 -7.24 -40.90 -8.50
CA ARG A 57 -5.81 -40.59 -8.70
C ARG A 57 -5.07 -40.31 -7.40
N ILE A 58 -5.67 -39.54 -6.49
CA ILE A 58 -5.07 -39.21 -5.19
C ILE A 58 -5.03 -40.46 -4.30
N TYR A 59 -6.09 -41.27 -4.32
CA TYR A 59 -6.15 -42.51 -3.57
C TYR A 59 -5.13 -43.54 -4.07
N ASP A 60 -5.00 -43.74 -5.38
CA ASP A 60 -4.01 -44.66 -5.95
C ASP A 60 -2.58 -44.24 -5.63
N GLN A 61 -2.29 -42.94 -5.73
CA GLN A 61 -0.94 -42.43 -5.58
C GLN A 61 -0.51 -42.31 -4.11
N TYR A 62 -1.43 -41.94 -3.22
CA TYR A 62 -1.12 -41.58 -1.84
C TYR A 62 -1.91 -42.36 -0.78
N GLY A 63 -2.91 -43.16 -1.17
CA GLY A 63 -3.80 -43.86 -0.24
C GLY A 63 -4.75 -42.94 0.53
N LEU A 64 -5.00 -41.73 0.01
CA LEU A 64 -5.76 -40.69 0.71
C LEU A 64 -7.14 -40.49 0.09
N ASN A 65 -8.16 -40.44 0.95
CA ASN A 65 -9.49 -39.98 0.54
C ASN A 65 -9.47 -38.47 0.33
N SER A 66 -10.05 -38.02 -0.77
CA SER A 66 -10.15 -36.59 -1.10
C SER A 66 -11.53 -36.23 -1.63
N HIS A 67 -11.87 -34.95 -1.56
CA HIS A 67 -13.05 -34.37 -2.20
C HIS A 67 -12.62 -33.07 -2.87
N THR A 68 -13.12 -32.83 -4.07
CA THR A 68 -12.72 -31.75 -4.95
C THR A 68 -13.84 -30.72 -5.06
N THR A 69 -13.49 -29.45 -4.87
CA THR A 69 -14.34 -28.31 -5.21
C THR A 69 -13.71 -27.54 -6.35
N THR A 70 -14.52 -27.18 -7.36
CA THR A 70 -14.04 -26.38 -8.49
C THR A 70 -14.12 -24.90 -8.14
N GLU A 71 -12.95 -24.27 -7.94
CA GLU A 71 -12.83 -22.83 -7.66
C GLU A 71 -13.03 -21.97 -8.91
N SER A 72 -12.40 -22.36 -10.03
CA SER A 72 -12.53 -21.68 -11.31
C SER A 72 -12.38 -22.65 -12.48
N CYS A 73 -13.05 -22.36 -13.58
CA CYS A 73 -12.92 -23.08 -14.83
C CYS A 73 -12.95 -22.06 -15.97
N TRP A 74 -12.13 -22.31 -16.97
CA TRP A 74 -11.98 -21.44 -18.12
C TRP A 74 -12.31 -22.24 -19.35
N THR A 75 -13.34 -21.79 -20.07
CA THR A 75 -13.72 -22.36 -21.37
C THR A 75 -13.36 -21.38 -22.48
N ARG A 76 -13.38 -21.84 -23.73
CA ARG A 76 -13.18 -20.98 -24.90
C ARG A 76 -14.13 -19.76 -24.89
N THR A 77 -15.34 -19.93 -24.38
CA THR A 77 -16.35 -18.86 -24.30
C THR A 77 -16.03 -17.78 -23.26
N ASP A 78 -15.12 -18.03 -22.31
CA ASP A 78 -14.73 -17.03 -21.30
C ASP A 78 -13.70 -16.04 -21.84
N PHE A 79 -13.01 -16.43 -22.90
CA PHE A 79 -12.13 -15.55 -23.69
C PHE A 79 -12.87 -14.76 -24.77
N GLU A 80 -14.16 -15.06 -25.02
CA GLU A 80 -14.99 -14.29 -25.95
C GLU A 80 -15.43 -12.92 -25.34
N PRO A 81 -15.62 -11.88 -26.17
CA PRO A 81 -16.06 -10.57 -25.71
C PRO A 81 -17.46 -10.61 -25.06
N ARG A 82 -17.57 -10.01 -23.87
CA ARG A 82 -18.71 -10.13 -22.93
C ARG A 82 -20.03 -9.53 -23.43
N THR A 83 -20.03 -8.85 -24.57
CA THR A 83 -21.23 -8.28 -25.20
C THR A 83 -22.25 -9.33 -25.62
N SER A 84 -21.87 -10.60 -25.81
CA SER A 84 -22.77 -11.68 -26.23
C SER A 84 -23.50 -12.40 -25.08
N LYS A 85 -22.92 -12.44 -23.86
CA LYS A 85 -23.38 -13.33 -22.77
C LYS A 85 -24.57 -12.81 -21.92
N ILE A 86 -24.89 -11.51 -21.96
CA ILE A 86 -25.96 -10.93 -21.09
C ILE A 86 -27.27 -10.69 -21.87
N LEU A 87 -27.21 -10.65 -23.20
CA LEU A 87 -28.40 -10.50 -24.05
C LEU A 87 -29.23 -11.80 -24.17
N THR A 88 -28.76 -12.93 -23.62
CA THR A 88 -29.40 -14.25 -23.80
C THR A 88 -30.05 -14.82 -22.53
N ASN A 89 -29.91 -14.17 -21.37
CA ASN A 89 -30.58 -14.60 -20.13
C ASN A 89 -31.67 -13.58 -19.74
N ASP A 90 -32.92 -13.89 -20.10
CA ASP A 90 -34.15 -13.11 -19.82
C ASP A 90 -34.51 -12.94 -18.32
N SER A 91 -33.62 -13.33 -17.40
CA SER A 91 -33.81 -13.23 -15.94
C SER A 91 -32.79 -12.33 -15.23
N ALA A 92 -32.07 -11.49 -15.98
CA ALA A 92 -31.12 -10.55 -15.39
C ALA A 92 -31.87 -9.43 -14.63
N SER A 93 -31.68 -9.35 -13.31
CA SER A 93 -32.24 -8.28 -12.48
C SER A 93 -31.91 -6.88 -13.04
N LEU A 94 -32.77 -5.89 -12.79
CA LEU A 94 -32.54 -4.47 -13.15
C LEU A 94 -31.12 -3.96 -12.76
N TYR A 95 -30.57 -4.48 -11.65
CA TYR A 95 -29.20 -4.21 -11.19
C TYR A 95 -28.12 -4.75 -12.13
N ALA A 96 -28.33 -5.89 -12.76
CA ALA A 96 -27.41 -6.45 -13.76
C ALA A 96 -27.40 -5.60 -15.03
N HIS A 97 -28.57 -5.15 -15.50
CA HIS A 97 -28.67 -4.24 -16.64
C HIS A 97 -28.00 -2.89 -16.34
N LEU A 98 -28.27 -2.27 -15.18
CA LEU A 98 -27.62 -1.00 -14.79
C LEU A 98 -26.09 -1.11 -14.75
N ASN A 99 -25.55 -2.24 -14.26
CA ASN A 99 -24.11 -2.47 -14.19
C ASN A 99 -23.47 -2.64 -15.58
N VAL A 100 -24.18 -3.22 -16.54
CA VAL A 100 -23.70 -3.36 -17.92
C VAL A 100 -23.63 -2.01 -18.62
N TYR A 101 -24.68 -1.19 -18.51
CA TYR A 101 -24.69 0.16 -19.08
C TYR A 101 -23.63 1.05 -18.42
N SER A 102 -23.50 0.99 -17.09
CA SER A 102 -22.49 1.76 -16.34
C SER A 102 -21.06 1.35 -16.75
N LEU A 103 -20.83 0.05 -16.97
CA LEU A 103 -19.54 -0.45 -17.42
C LEU A 103 -19.23 0.01 -18.86
N ALA A 104 -20.17 -0.15 -19.79
CA ALA A 104 -19.99 0.27 -21.18
C ALA A 104 -19.71 1.78 -21.26
N PHE A 105 -20.51 2.59 -20.56
CA PHE A 105 -20.29 4.03 -20.45
C PHE A 105 -18.88 4.35 -19.91
N GLY A 106 -18.47 3.67 -18.84
CA GLY A 106 -17.12 3.82 -18.27
C GLY A 106 -16.00 3.46 -19.25
N GLU A 107 -16.16 2.38 -20.03
CA GLU A 107 -15.19 1.96 -21.03
C GLU A 107 -15.06 2.99 -22.17
N TYR A 108 -16.17 3.53 -22.66
CA TYR A 108 -16.17 4.62 -23.64
C TYR A 108 -15.53 5.88 -23.08
N MET A 109 -15.90 6.27 -21.85
CA MET A 109 -15.32 7.44 -21.19
C MET A 109 -13.81 7.30 -21.02
N PHE A 110 -13.31 6.14 -20.58
CA PHE A 110 -11.87 5.88 -20.49
C PHE A 110 -11.18 5.96 -21.85
N GLY A 111 -11.78 5.34 -22.88
CA GLY A 111 -11.27 5.38 -24.25
C GLY A 111 -11.18 6.81 -24.79
N CYS A 112 -12.26 7.59 -24.67
CA CYS A 112 -12.30 9.00 -25.08
C CYS A 112 -11.26 9.84 -24.33
N LEU A 113 -11.18 9.73 -22.99
CA LEU A 113 -10.18 10.46 -22.20
C LEU A 113 -8.75 10.11 -22.62
N THR A 114 -8.47 8.82 -22.85
CA THR A 114 -7.16 8.36 -23.31
C THR A 114 -6.81 8.93 -24.69
N ILE A 115 -7.75 8.88 -25.64
CA ILE A 115 -7.56 9.45 -26.98
C ILE A 115 -7.34 10.95 -26.91
N ILE A 116 -8.13 11.69 -26.13
CA ILE A 116 -7.98 13.14 -25.95
C ILE A 116 -6.59 13.47 -25.38
N LEU A 117 -6.15 12.74 -24.35
CA LEU A 117 -4.83 12.95 -23.76
C LEU A 117 -3.71 12.62 -24.74
N LEU A 118 -3.84 11.55 -25.53
CA LEU A 118 -2.86 11.18 -26.56
C LEU A 118 -2.79 12.25 -27.65
N LEU A 119 -3.93 12.69 -28.19
CA LEU A 119 -4.00 13.73 -29.21
C LEU A 119 -3.46 15.06 -28.69
N ALA A 120 -3.81 15.46 -27.46
CA ALA A 120 -3.28 16.67 -26.84
C ALA A 120 -1.75 16.59 -26.66
N THR A 121 -1.24 15.45 -26.21
CA THR A 121 0.20 15.20 -26.03
C THR A 121 0.96 15.22 -27.36
N LEU A 122 0.45 14.52 -28.37
CA LEU A 122 1.05 14.48 -29.71
C LEU A 122 1.00 15.85 -30.38
N GLY A 123 -0.15 16.54 -30.33
CA GLY A 123 -0.33 17.87 -30.88
C GLY A 123 0.57 18.90 -30.22
N ALA A 124 0.59 18.96 -28.89
CA ALA A 124 1.47 19.85 -28.13
C ALA A 124 2.95 19.58 -28.42
N THR A 125 3.35 18.31 -28.51
CA THR A 125 4.73 17.95 -28.83
C THR A 125 5.11 18.36 -30.26
N TRP A 126 4.22 18.16 -31.23
CA TRP A 126 4.44 18.59 -32.61
C TRP A 126 4.56 20.12 -32.74
N ILE A 127 3.69 20.87 -32.07
CA ILE A 127 3.76 22.35 -32.01
C ILE A 127 5.08 22.80 -31.38
N ASP A 128 5.52 22.15 -30.30
CA ASP A 128 6.78 22.45 -29.63
C ASP A 128 8.01 22.21 -30.53
N PHE A 129 7.98 21.18 -31.39
CA PHE A 129 9.06 20.93 -32.33
C PHE A 129 9.14 22.00 -33.43
N ASN A 130 7.99 22.45 -33.94
CA ASN A 130 7.93 23.33 -35.11
C ASN A 130 7.98 24.82 -34.77
N ALA A 131 7.17 25.26 -33.80
CA ALA A 131 6.95 26.68 -33.53
C ALA A 131 7.56 27.15 -32.19
N ARG A 132 7.81 26.23 -31.25
CA ARG A 132 8.32 26.52 -29.88
C ARG A 132 7.58 27.68 -29.17
N PRO A 133 6.24 27.75 -29.20
CA PRO A 133 5.52 28.85 -28.57
C PRO A 133 5.66 28.79 -27.04
N ASN A 134 5.58 29.95 -26.38
CA ASN A 134 5.43 30.05 -24.93
C ASN A 134 3.94 30.09 -24.56
N ASP A 135 3.25 28.97 -24.77
CA ASP A 135 1.85 28.81 -24.39
C ASP A 135 1.67 27.74 -23.29
N LEU A 136 0.57 27.86 -22.54
CA LEU A 136 0.27 26.97 -21.42
C LEU A 136 -0.02 25.53 -21.87
N PHE A 137 -0.56 25.36 -23.07
CA PHE A 137 -0.99 24.05 -23.59
C PHE A 137 0.23 23.17 -23.92
N VAL A 138 1.18 23.72 -24.66
CA VAL A 138 2.47 23.13 -24.98
C VAL A 138 3.28 22.90 -23.71
N ASP A 139 3.26 23.84 -22.77
CA ASP A 139 3.88 23.65 -21.47
C ASP A 139 3.26 22.50 -20.66
N ALA A 140 1.95 22.28 -20.75
CA ALA A 140 1.28 21.21 -20.03
C ALA A 140 1.52 19.83 -20.68
N PHE A 141 1.43 19.74 -22.00
CA PHE A 141 1.33 18.47 -22.72
C PHE A 141 2.56 18.06 -23.55
N SER A 142 3.52 18.95 -23.83
CA SER A 142 4.72 18.57 -24.60
C SER A 142 5.57 17.53 -23.85
N ILE A 143 5.81 16.39 -24.47
CA ILE A 143 6.69 15.34 -23.92
C ILE A 143 8.09 15.90 -23.74
N ARG A 144 8.60 16.63 -24.74
CA ARG A 144 9.96 17.17 -24.73
C ARG A 144 10.21 18.08 -23.53
N ARG A 145 9.34 19.07 -23.30
CA ARG A 145 9.46 20.00 -22.16
C ARG A 145 9.28 19.28 -20.83
N ASN A 146 8.30 18.38 -20.73
CA ASN A 146 8.05 17.66 -19.49
C ASN A 146 9.20 16.72 -19.13
N VAL A 147 9.79 16.00 -20.09
CA VAL A 147 10.99 15.17 -19.87
C VAL A 147 12.16 16.04 -19.40
N GLN A 148 12.40 17.20 -20.01
CA GLN A 148 13.44 18.13 -19.54
C GLN A 148 13.18 18.63 -18.12
N ARG A 149 11.91 18.93 -17.76
CA ARG A 149 11.53 19.31 -16.39
C ARG A 149 11.74 18.20 -15.36
N LEU A 150 11.67 16.92 -15.76
CA LEU A 150 12.00 15.81 -14.88
C LEU A 150 13.49 15.83 -14.50
N TRP A 151 14.37 16.27 -15.39
CA TRP A 151 15.80 16.41 -15.12
C TRP A 151 16.21 17.79 -14.57
N ALA A 152 15.29 18.75 -14.53
CA ALA A 152 15.57 20.10 -14.03
C ALA A 152 16.01 20.10 -12.56
N ALA A 153 16.99 20.96 -12.26
CA ALA A 153 17.55 21.11 -10.93
C ALA A 153 16.52 21.59 -9.89
N PRO A 154 16.72 21.30 -8.59
CA PRO A 154 15.86 21.77 -7.51
C PRO A 154 15.84 23.29 -7.41
N LYS A 155 14.74 23.83 -6.86
CA LYS A 155 14.65 25.27 -6.56
C LYS A 155 15.68 25.68 -5.51
N PRO A 156 16.14 26.95 -5.51
CA PRO A 156 16.96 27.49 -4.43
C PRO A 156 16.27 27.32 -3.07
N ASN A 157 17.02 26.93 -2.04
CA ASN A 157 16.52 26.63 -0.69
C ASN A 157 15.57 25.42 -0.58
N ALA A 158 15.56 24.54 -1.58
CA ALA A 158 15.01 23.20 -1.46
C ALA A 158 15.94 22.30 -0.64
N LEU A 159 15.39 21.20 -0.11
CA LEU A 159 16.15 20.14 0.56
C LEU A 159 16.16 18.91 -0.36
N PRO A 160 17.02 18.89 -1.40
CA PRO A 160 16.96 17.87 -2.46
C PRO A 160 17.18 16.44 -1.96
N PHE A 161 17.91 16.26 -0.86
CA PHE A 161 18.08 14.95 -0.24
C PHE A 161 16.74 14.31 0.20
N LEU A 162 15.71 15.11 0.53
CA LEU A 162 14.37 14.62 0.86
C LEU A 162 13.67 14.00 -0.35
N ASP A 163 13.95 14.52 -1.55
CA ASP A 163 13.49 13.92 -2.80
C ASP A 163 14.25 12.61 -3.06
N GLY A 164 15.56 12.56 -2.80
CA GLY A 164 16.33 11.31 -2.86
C GLY A 164 15.81 10.23 -1.93
N PHE A 165 15.51 10.60 -0.69
CA PHE A 165 14.85 9.73 0.28
C PHE A 165 13.50 9.24 -0.23
N ARG A 166 12.65 10.12 -0.79
CA ARG A 166 11.37 9.73 -1.39
C ARG A 166 11.56 8.72 -2.51
N ALA A 167 12.54 8.92 -3.40
CA ALA A 167 12.82 8.03 -4.51
C ALA A 167 13.23 6.63 -4.03
N LEU A 168 14.19 6.54 -3.09
CA LEU A 168 14.62 5.26 -2.52
C LEU A 168 13.47 4.55 -1.81
N GLY A 169 12.71 5.27 -0.97
CA GLY A 169 11.55 4.69 -0.31
C GLY A 169 10.50 4.17 -1.30
N MET A 170 10.27 4.89 -2.42
CA MET A 170 9.32 4.45 -3.44
C MET A 170 9.80 3.17 -4.15
N LEU A 171 11.09 3.07 -4.46
CA LEU A 171 11.67 1.84 -5.02
C LEU A 171 11.52 0.66 -4.04
N THR A 172 11.76 0.88 -2.74
CA THR A 172 11.55 -0.16 -1.73
C THR A 172 10.09 -0.62 -1.66
N ILE A 173 9.13 0.31 -1.67
CA ILE A 173 7.70 -0.05 -1.71
C ILE A 173 7.34 -0.83 -2.97
N LEU A 174 7.89 -0.46 -4.12
CA LEU A 174 7.64 -1.17 -5.37
C LEU A 174 8.14 -2.63 -5.29
N ILE A 175 9.33 -2.84 -4.74
CA ILE A 175 9.88 -4.19 -4.50
C ILE A 175 8.95 -4.98 -3.58
N VAL A 176 8.60 -4.41 -2.41
CA VAL A 176 7.70 -5.06 -1.44
C VAL A 176 6.35 -5.41 -2.08
N HIS A 177 5.71 -4.46 -2.75
CA HIS A 177 4.40 -4.68 -3.38
C HIS A 177 4.47 -5.69 -4.53
N SER A 178 5.62 -5.81 -5.20
CA SER A 178 5.82 -6.84 -6.24
C SER A 178 5.94 -8.25 -5.66
N GLN A 179 6.40 -8.37 -4.42
CA GLN A 179 6.60 -9.65 -3.74
C GLN A 179 5.36 -10.12 -2.96
N LEU A 180 4.54 -9.20 -2.43
CA LEU A 180 3.36 -9.55 -1.62
C LEU A 180 2.38 -10.53 -2.32
N PRO A 181 2.02 -10.34 -3.61
CA PRO A 181 1.12 -11.29 -4.30
C PRO A 181 1.68 -12.70 -4.41
N MET A 182 3.01 -12.88 -4.35
CA MET A 182 3.64 -14.20 -4.47
C MET A 182 3.15 -15.17 -3.40
N ILE A 183 2.85 -14.69 -2.19
CA ILE A 183 2.37 -15.53 -1.08
C ILE A 183 1.08 -16.27 -1.47
N ARG A 184 0.27 -15.69 -2.35
CA ARG A 184 -1.04 -16.25 -2.76
C ARG A 184 -0.94 -17.12 -4.01
N MET A 185 0.23 -17.21 -4.63
CA MET A 185 0.42 -17.97 -5.85
C MET A 185 0.59 -19.46 -5.52
N PRO A 186 0.19 -20.38 -6.43
CA PRO A 186 0.44 -21.80 -6.22
C PRO A 186 1.95 -22.05 -6.05
N VAL A 187 2.34 -22.63 -4.92
CA VAL A 187 3.74 -22.94 -4.58
C VAL A 187 3.99 -24.44 -4.67
N TRP A 188 5.17 -24.81 -5.19
CA TRP A 188 5.57 -26.21 -5.31
C TRP A 188 5.96 -26.84 -3.96
N ASN A 189 6.53 -26.05 -3.05
CA ASN A 189 6.99 -26.50 -1.73
C ASN A 189 6.43 -25.58 -0.65
N THR A 190 5.33 -26.01 -0.02
CA THR A 190 4.67 -25.30 1.08
C THR A 190 5.53 -25.30 2.35
N GLU A 191 6.26 -26.38 2.63
CA GLU A 191 7.16 -26.49 3.79
C GLU A 191 8.30 -25.46 3.73
N ALA A 192 8.83 -25.16 2.55
CA ALA A 192 9.86 -24.12 2.39
C ALA A 192 9.33 -22.71 2.74
N LEU A 193 8.09 -22.41 2.35
CA LEU A 193 7.43 -21.14 2.68
C LEU A 193 7.12 -21.06 4.19
N GLU A 194 6.64 -22.16 4.78
CA GLU A 194 6.44 -22.27 6.23
C GLU A 194 7.74 -22.13 7.01
N ALA A 195 8.81 -22.80 6.59
CA ALA A 195 10.12 -22.74 7.23
C ALA A 195 10.65 -21.30 7.24
N GLN A 196 10.41 -20.55 6.16
CA GLN A 196 10.75 -19.14 6.12
C GLN A 196 9.88 -18.30 7.06
N ALA A 197 8.56 -18.49 7.06
CA ALA A 197 7.65 -17.75 7.94
C ALA A 197 7.91 -18.04 9.44
N ASN A 198 8.35 -19.25 9.75
CA ASN A 198 8.71 -19.69 11.10
C ASN A 198 10.17 -19.37 11.48
N HIS A 199 10.97 -18.80 10.57
CA HIS A 199 12.33 -18.39 10.87
C HIS A 199 12.34 -17.27 11.92
N PHE A 200 13.27 -17.32 12.89
CA PHE A 200 13.28 -16.41 14.04
C PHE A 200 13.43 -14.91 13.68
N ILE A 201 14.05 -14.62 12.52
CA ILE A 201 14.19 -13.25 11.98
C ILE A 201 12.93 -12.75 11.25
N PHE A 202 12.04 -13.65 10.83
CA PHE A 202 10.88 -13.27 10.02
C PHE A 202 9.97 -12.21 10.70
N PRO A 203 9.65 -12.31 12.00
CA PRO A 203 8.88 -11.26 12.70
C PRO A 203 9.54 -9.88 12.65
N LEU A 204 10.88 -9.82 12.72
CA LEU A 204 11.65 -8.57 12.61
C LEU A 204 11.46 -7.93 11.24
N VAL A 205 11.62 -8.73 10.18
CA VAL A 205 11.46 -8.27 8.79
C VAL A 205 10.02 -7.85 8.53
N ASN A 206 9.04 -8.63 8.97
CA ASN A 206 7.62 -8.32 8.79
C ASN A 206 7.20 -7.05 9.54
N SER A 207 7.71 -6.85 10.77
CA SER A 207 7.50 -5.63 11.53
C SER A 207 8.15 -4.42 10.84
N GLY A 208 9.36 -4.58 10.31
CA GLY A 208 10.04 -3.55 9.53
C GLY A 208 9.25 -3.15 8.28
N ASN A 209 8.75 -4.13 7.54
CA ASN A 209 7.88 -3.92 6.38
C ASN A 209 6.63 -3.11 6.73
N THR A 210 5.96 -3.49 7.82
CA THR A 210 4.76 -2.83 8.33
C THR A 210 5.05 -1.38 8.72
N HIS A 211 6.11 -1.12 9.48
CA HIS A 211 6.34 0.21 10.04
C HIS A 211 7.10 1.16 9.11
N MET A 212 7.70 0.66 8.03
CA MET A 212 8.40 1.48 7.04
C MET A 212 7.53 2.60 6.49
N ILE A 213 6.20 2.43 6.40
CA ILE A 213 5.28 3.47 5.93
C ILE A 213 5.33 4.77 6.76
N GLN A 214 5.74 4.69 8.04
CA GLN A 214 5.95 5.87 8.90
C GLN A 214 6.95 6.86 8.29
N PHE A 215 7.88 6.38 7.47
CA PHE A 215 8.80 7.21 6.69
C PHE A 215 8.07 8.26 5.86
N PHE A 216 7.06 7.84 5.10
CA PHE A 216 6.33 8.72 4.18
C PHE A 216 5.42 9.69 4.93
N PHE A 217 4.76 9.24 6.01
CA PHE A 217 3.99 10.15 6.88
C PHE A 217 4.88 11.21 7.51
N THR A 218 6.06 10.81 8.01
CA THR A 218 7.05 11.73 8.59
C THR A 218 7.58 12.72 7.56
N LEU A 219 7.93 12.23 6.37
CA LEU A 219 8.40 13.05 5.25
C LEU A 219 7.31 14.06 4.83
N GLY A 220 6.06 13.60 4.73
CA GLY A 220 4.89 14.42 4.41
C GLY A 220 4.68 15.53 5.43
N GLY A 221 4.68 15.19 6.73
CA GLY A 221 4.55 16.14 7.82
C GLY A 221 5.66 17.20 7.85
N MET A 222 6.92 16.78 7.63
CA MET A 222 8.06 17.70 7.63
C MET A 222 8.04 18.65 6.43
N VAL A 223 7.87 18.14 5.21
CA VAL A 223 7.86 18.97 4.00
C VAL A 223 6.68 19.95 4.04
N PHE A 224 5.52 19.48 4.48
CA PHE A 224 4.34 20.33 4.64
C PHE A 224 4.55 21.40 5.72
N GLY A 225 5.06 21.02 6.89
CA GLY A 225 5.36 21.93 7.99
C GLY A 225 6.37 23.01 7.58
N ILE A 226 7.47 22.65 6.91
CA ILE A 226 8.47 23.60 6.42
C ILE A 226 7.84 24.59 5.44
N SER A 227 6.99 24.11 4.53
CA SER A 227 6.30 24.97 3.57
C SER A 227 5.39 25.98 4.23
N CYS A 228 4.66 25.61 5.29
CA CYS A 228 3.74 26.51 5.99
C CYS A 228 4.50 27.50 6.87
N LEU A 229 5.43 27.02 7.70
CA LEU A 229 6.20 27.88 8.59
C LEU A 229 6.99 28.94 7.80
N ARG A 230 7.60 28.57 6.67
CA ARG A 230 8.27 29.52 5.77
C ARG A 230 7.31 30.58 5.21
N HIS A 231 6.04 30.24 5.00
CA HIS A 231 5.05 31.22 4.58
C HIS A 231 4.66 32.15 5.73
N PHE A 232 4.48 31.63 6.94
CA PHE A 232 4.17 32.44 8.13
C PHE A 232 5.28 33.45 8.42
N ASP A 233 6.54 33.08 8.22
CA ASP A 233 7.69 33.99 8.36
C ASP A 233 7.68 35.14 7.33
N ARG A 234 7.12 34.92 6.13
CA ARG A 234 7.04 35.92 5.05
C ARG A 234 5.75 36.74 5.08
N SER A 235 4.68 36.15 5.58
CA SER A 235 3.35 36.76 5.69
C SER A 235 2.82 36.50 7.10
N PRO A 236 3.17 37.37 8.07
CA PRO A 236 2.81 37.15 9.47
C PRO A 236 1.31 37.32 9.71
N SER A 237 0.60 38.08 8.87
CA SER A 237 -0.84 38.27 8.99
C SER A 237 -1.60 36.98 8.73
N PHE A 238 -2.35 36.48 9.73
CA PHE A 238 -3.18 35.29 9.60
C PHE A 238 -4.18 35.39 8.43
N ARG A 239 -4.19 34.39 7.54
CA ARG A 239 -5.14 34.29 6.42
C ARG A 239 -5.62 32.87 6.25
N PHE A 240 -6.85 32.58 6.66
CA PHE A 240 -7.45 31.25 6.52
C PHE A 240 -7.48 30.76 5.05
N MET A 241 -7.69 31.67 4.10
CA MET A 241 -7.70 31.36 2.66
C MET A 241 -6.39 30.74 2.15
N TYR A 242 -5.24 31.01 2.80
CA TYR A 242 -3.98 30.35 2.46
C TYR A 242 -4.11 28.82 2.55
N PHE A 243 -4.84 28.32 3.54
CA PHE A 243 -5.02 26.89 3.73
C PHE A 243 -5.96 26.28 2.68
N ILE A 244 -7.06 26.95 2.37
CA ILE A 244 -7.98 26.52 1.31
C ILE A 244 -7.24 26.44 -0.04
N ASP A 245 -6.42 27.44 -0.35
CA ASP A 245 -5.61 27.48 -1.55
C ASP A 245 -4.52 26.37 -1.57
N LYS A 246 -3.96 26.01 -0.41
CA LYS A 246 -3.08 24.83 -0.27
C LYS A 246 -3.81 23.51 -0.49
N LEU A 247 -5.02 23.37 0.05
CA LEU A 247 -5.87 22.20 -0.12
C LEU A 247 -6.25 22.01 -1.59
N LEU A 248 -6.74 23.06 -2.25
CA LEU A 248 -7.12 23.03 -3.66
C LEU A 248 -5.93 22.68 -4.56
N ARG A 249 -4.76 23.29 -4.35
CA ARG A 249 -3.55 22.91 -5.10
C ARG A 249 -3.13 21.46 -4.89
N ARG A 250 -3.32 20.91 -3.69
CA ARG A 250 -3.06 19.49 -3.42
C ARG A 250 -4.03 18.61 -4.20
N LEU A 251 -5.32 18.94 -4.21
CA LEU A 251 -6.34 18.22 -4.96
C LEU A 251 -6.09 18.27 -6.47
N VAL A 252 -5.83 19.45 -7.04
CA VAL A 252 -5.50 19.61 -8.47
C VAL A 252 -4.26 18.82 -8.86
N ARG A 253 -3.28 18.67 -7.95
CA ARG A 253 -2.08 17.87 -8.20
C ARG A 253 -2.33 16.37 -8.17
N LEU A 254 -3.18 15.88 -7.26
CA LEU A 254 -3.35 14.44 -7.01
C LEU A 254 -4.53 13.83 -7.78
N LEU A 255 -5.69 14.49 -7.71
CA LEU A 255 -6.97 13.92 -8.10
C LEU A 255 -7.08 13.59 -9.59
N PRO A 256 -6.57 14.39 -10.55
CA PRO A 256 -6.74 14.08 -11.98
C PRO A 256 -6.10 12.73 -12.37
N ALA A 257 -4.83 12.52 -12.01
CA ALA A 257 -4.14 11.26 -12.30
C ALA A 257 -4.74 10.09 -11.50
N TYR A 258 -5.15 10.33 -10.26
CA TYR A 258 -5.77 9.29 -9.44
C TYR A 258 -7.13 8.85 -9.98
N GLY A 259 -7.98 9.81 -10.37
CA GLY A 259 -9.27 9.57 -10.99
C GLY A 259 -9.15 8.81 -12.30
N PHE A 260 -8.16 9.16 -13.14
CA PHE A 260 -7.87 8.42 -14.36
C PHE A 260 -7.56 6.94 -14.08
N ILE A 261 -6.73 6.65 -13.07
CA ILE A 261 -6.41 5.27 -12.67
C ILE A 261 -7.60 4.55 -12.05
N ILE A 262 -8.44 5.24 -11.28
CA ILE A 262 -9.68 4.67 -10.73
C ILE A 262 -10.64 4.27 -11.86
N ILE A 263 -10.82 5.14 -12.87
CA ILE A 263 -11.64 4.85 -14.04
C ILE A 263 -11.08 3.65 -14.80
N TYR A 264 -9.76 3.62 -15.05
CA TYR A 264 -9.07 2.49 -15.66
C TYR A 264 -9.33 1.18 -14.89
N GLN A 265 -9.16 1.21 -13.57
CA GLN A 265 -9.34 0.06 -12.69
C GLN A 265 -10.78 -0.46 -12.70
N ALA A 266 -11.77 0.45 -12.69
CA ALA A 266 -13.18 0.10 -12.71
C ALA A 266 -13.62 -0.49 -14.07
N THR A 267 -12.93 -0.17 -15.16
CA THR A 267 -13.39 -0.44 -16.54
C THR A 267 -12.45 -1.42 -17.26
N TRP A 268 -11.41 -0.89 -17.91
CA TRP A 268 -10.52 -1.62 -18.81
C TRP A 268 -9.67 -2.68 -18.12
N TYR A 269 -9.27 -2.46 -16.86
CA TYR A 269 -8.45 -3.42 -16.10
C TYR A 269 -9.06 -4.83 -16.05
N ARG A 270 -10.40 -4.92 -16.01
CA ARG A 270 -11.14 -6.19 -16.03
C ARG A 270 -10.93 -7.02 -17.29
N ARG A 271 -10.50 -6.41 -18.40
CA ARG A 271 -10.15 -7.11 -19.64
C ARG A 271 -8.72 -7.64 -19.59
N ILE A 272 -7.82 -6.91 -18.95
CA ILE A 272 -6.40 -7.24 -18.82
C ILE A 272 -6.19 -8.36 -17.79
N ARG A 273 -6.99 -8.41 -16.72
CA ARG A 273 -6.83 -9.37 -15.63
C ARG A 273 -7.41 -10.78 -15.89
N ARG A 274 -7.88 -11.07 -17.11
CA ARG A 274 -8.57 -12.33 -17.47
C ARG A 274 -7.61 -13.51 -17.64
N GLY A 275 -6.93 -13.86 -16.57
CA GLY A 275 -6.04 -15.01 -16.53
C GLY A 275 -6.48 -16.05 -15.50
N PRO A 276 -5.88 -17.26 -15.52
CA PRO A 276 -6.33 -18.40 -14.72
C PRO A 276 -6.35 -18.15 -13.21
N LEU A 277 -5.62 -17.14 -12.74
CA LEU A 277 -5.50 -16.77 -11.32
C LEU A 277 -6.31 -15.52 -10.95
N GLU A 278 -7.19 -15.02 -11.84
CA GLU A 278 -8.05 -13.85 -11.57
C GLU A 278 -8.84 -13.99 -10.26
N TYR A 279 -9.35 -15.18 -9.95
CA TYR A 279 -10.18 -15.44 -8.77
C TYR A 279 -9.47 -15.12 -7.44
N LYS A 280 -8.12 -15.16 -7.43
CA LYS A 280 -7.32 -14.77 -6.26
C LYS A 280 -7.29 -13.25 -6.08
N PHE A 281 -7.47 -12.47 -7.14
CA PHE A 281 -7.25 -11.03 -7.13
C PHE A 281 -8.55 -10.25 -7.43
N ASN A 282 -9.45 -10.25 -6.44
CA ASN A 282 -10.74 -9.56 -6.52
C ASN A 282 -10.61 -8.05 -6.30
N ASP A 283 -11.06 -7.24 -7.25
CA ASP A 283 -11.24 -5.80 -7.06
C ASP A 283 -12.73 -5.44 -6.96
N PHE A 284 -13.04 -4.42 -6.15
CA PHE A 284 -14.42 -3.97 -5.90
C PHE A 284 -14.63 -2.56 -6.46
N CYS A 285 -13.89 -2.20 -7.51
CA CYS A 285 -13.78 -0.80 -7.89
C CYS A 285 -15.07 -0.22 -8.46
N LEU A 286 -15.84 -0.99 -9.23
CA LEU A 286 -17.12 -0.54 -9.78
C LEU A 286 -18.12 -0.04 -8.72
N ASN A 287 -18.10 -0.63 -7.53
CA ASN A 287 -19.04 -0.27 -6.47
C ASN A 287 -18.47 0.78 -5.51
N ASN A 288 -17.14 0.77 -5.30
CA ASN A 288 -16.51 1.52 -4.20
C ASN A 288 -15.51 2.59 -4.66
N TRP A 289 -15.42 2.92 -5.95
CA TRP A 289 -14.53 3.94 -6.51
C TRP A 289 -14.64 5.32 -5.83
N TRP A 290 -15.86 5.71 -5.43
CA TRP A 290 -16.13 7.03 -4.83
C TRP A 290 -15.37 7.21 -3.51
N SER A 291 -15.17 6.14 -2.74
CA SER A 291 -14.46 6.17 -1.46
C SER A 291 -13.00 6.62 -1.63
N ASN A 292 -12.39 6.29 -2.77
CA ASN A 292 -11.04 6.69 -3.13
C ASN A 292 -10.97 8.17 -3.51
N ILE A 293 -11.93 8.67 -4.31
CA ILE A 293 -12.03 10.08 -4.70
C ILE A 293 -12.22 10.99 -3.49
N LEU A 294 -13.01 10.56 -2.51
CA LEU A 294 -13.22 11.28 -1.25
C LEU A 294 -12.09 11.09 -0.23
N PHE A 295 -11.07 10.27 -0.53
CA PHE A 295 -9.97 9.97 0.38
C PHE A 295 -10.44 9.36 1.73
N VAL A 296 -11.47 8.51 1.71
CA VAL A 296 -12.04 7.83 2.90
C VAL A 296 -11.97 6.30 2.83
N ASN A 297 -11.33 5.76 1.79
CA ASN A 297 -11.19 4.31 1.55
C ASN A 297 -10.36 3.56 2.60
N ASN A 298 -9.70 4.27 3.53
CA ASN A 298 -9.03 3.69 4.69
C ASN A 298 -9.95 3.52 5.92
N TYR A 299 -11.19 4.01 5.86
CA TYR A 299 -12.22 3.83 6.90
C TYR A 299 -13.48 3.15 6.37
N ILE A 300 -13.84 3.41 5.12
CA ILE A 300 -15.07 2.88 4.50
C ILE A 300 -14.71 1.76 3.53
N HIS A 301 -15.46 0.65 3.59
CA HIS A 301 -15.28 -0.53 2.73
C HIS A 301 -13.84 -1.06 2.70
N THR A 302 -13.15 -1.03 3.84
CA THR A 302 -11.75 -1.49 3.97
C THR A 302 -11.55 -2.96 3.60
N THR A 303 -12.60 -3.78 3.74
CA THR A 303 -12.63 -5.19 3.31
C THR A 303 -12.96 -5.38 1.83
N LYS A 304 -13.41 -4.34 1.11
CA LYS A 304 -13.76 -4.37 -0.31
C LYS A 304 -13.30 -3.08 -1.02
N PRO A 305 -11.99 -2.76 -1.02
CA PRO A 305 -11.50 -1.51 -1.60
C PRO A 305 -11.54 -1.53 -3.13
N CYS A 306 -11.59 -0.35 -3.77
CA CYS A 306 -11.33 -0.22 -5.21
C CYS A 306 -9.84 -0.47 -5.52
N LEU A 307 -8.96 0.36 -4.96
CA LEU A 307 -7.49 0.22 -5.11
C LEU A 307 -6.88 -0.15 -3.75
N GLN A 308 -6.43 -1.39 -3.60
CA GLN A 308 -6.04 -1.94 -2.30
C GLN A 308 -4.97 -1.12 -1.59
N PHE A 309 -3.87 -0.75 -2.27
CA PHE A 309 -2.78 -0.03 -1.62
C PHE A 309 -3.04 1.45 -1.39
N SER A 310 -4.05 2.02 -2.04
CA SER A 310 -4.34 3.46 -2.01
C SER A 310 -4.86 4.00 -0.68
N TRP A 311 -5.06 3.13 0.33
CA TRP A 311 -5.42 3.53 1.69
C TRP A 311 -4.47 4.58 2.26
N TYR A 312 -3.18 4.52 1.88
CA TYR A 312 -2.17 5.49 2.30
C TYR A 312 -2.48 6.90 1.78
N LEU A 313 -3.04 7.06 0.57
CA LEU A 313 -3.45 8.38 0.07
C LEU A 313 -4.60 8.95 0.89
N GLY A 314 -5.58 8.10 1.22
CA GLY A 314 -6.67 8.47 2.14
C GLY A 314 -6.10 8.94 3.48
N ALA A 315 -5.16 8.17 4.02
CA ALA A 315 -4.56 8.47 5.31
C ALA A 315 -3.71 9.75 5.32
N ASP A 316 -2.84 9.92 4.34
CA ASP A 316 -1.99 11.10 4.17
C ASP A 316 -2.82 12.37 3.92
N PHE A 317 -3.93 12.27 3.18
CA PHE A 317 -4.84 13.41 2.98
C PHE A 317 -5.50 13.83 4.30
N GLN A 318 -6.02 12.88 5.08
CA GLN A 318 -6.64 13.17 6.38
C GLN A 318 -5.63 13.73 7.38
N LEU A 319 -4.42 13.17 7.44
CA LEU A 319 -3.32 13.68 8.27
C LEU A 319 -2.89 15.09 7.84
N PHE A 320 -2.90 15.38 6.53
CA PHE A 320 -2.70 16.74 6.03
C PHE A 320 -3.76 17.70 6.54
N LEU A 321 -5.05 17.33 6.56
CA LEU A 321 -6.10 18.19 7.12
C LEU A 321 -5.86 18.47 8.62
N ILE A 322 -5.54 17.42 9.39
CA ILE A 322 -5.24 17.55 10.83
C ILE A 322 -4.01 18.44 11.05
N GLY A 323 -2.90 18.17 10.35
CA GLY A 323 -1.69 18.97 10.44
C GLY A 323 -1.88 20.42 10.04
N SER A 324 -2.78 20.67 9.11
CA SER A 324 -3.13 22.02 8.69
C SER A 324 -3.90 22.78 9.75
N ALA A 325 -4.87 22.12 10.40
CA ALA A 325 -5.57 22.71 11.55
C ALA A 325 -4.57 23.06 12.67
N LEU A 326 -3.63 22.16 12.98
CA LEU A 326 -2.59 22.40 13.98
C LEU A 326 -1.69 23.58 13.61
N LEU A 327 -1.23 23.66 12.36
CA LEU A 327 -0.37 24.77 11.90
C LEU A 327 -1.13 26.10 11.81
N LEU A 328 -2.42 26.07 11.49
CA LEU A 328 -3.29 27.26 11.57
C LEU A 328 -3.42 27.77 13.01
N LEU A 329 -3.54 26.88 13.99
CA LEU A 329 -3.55 27.26 15.41
C LEU A 329 -2.22 27.89 15.82
N VAL A 330 -1.09 27.33 15.38
CA VAL A 330 0.24 27.92 15.63
C VAL A 330 0.36 29.29 14.98
N TRP A 331 -0.17 29.49 13.78
CA TRP A 331 -0.11 30.79 13.09
C TRP A 331 -0.99 31.85 13.76
N LYS A 332 -2.21 31.47 14.15
CA LYS A 332 -3.15 32.37 14.83
C LYS A 332 -2.71 32.69 16.26
N PHE A 333 -2.15 31.71 16.97
CA PHE A 333 -1.74 31.82 18.37
C PHE A 333 -0.31 31.28 18.59
N PRO A 334 0.74 32.04 18.24
CA PRO A 334 2.12 31.58 18.33
C PRO A 334 2.56 31.12 19.73
N SER A 335 1.98 31.70 20.79
CA SER A 335 2.24 31.32 22.19
C SER A 335 1.84 29.87 22.51
N THR A 336 0.89 29.29 21.76
CA THR A 336 0.42 27.91 21.97
C THR A 336 1.36 26.85 21.43
N LYS A 337 2.40 27.23 20.66
CA LYS A 337 3.34 26.31 20.00
C LYS A 337 3.89 25.24 20.96
N GLY A 338 4.39 25.63 22.12
CA GLY A 338 4.98 24.70 23.10
C GLY A 338 3.96 23.72 23.68
N TRP A 339 2.73 24.18 23.93
CA TRP A 339 1.64 23.33 24.40
C TRP A 339 1.19 22.36 23.30
N LEU A 340 1.02 22.82 22.07
CA LEU A 340 0.64 21.98 20.93
C LEU A 340 1.64 20.86 20.67
N VAL A 341 2.95 21.13 20.76
CA VAL A 341 3.98 20.09 20.63
C VAL A 341 3.82 19.00 21.70
N ARG A 342 3.54 19.36 22.96
CA ARG A 342 3.28 18.38 24.03
C ARG A 342 2.04 17.53 23.75
N VAL A 343 0.96 18.16 23.29
CA VAL A 343 -0.27 17.45 22.89
C VAL A 343 0.00 16.50 21.72
N MET A 344 0.74 16.93 20.70
CA MET A 344 1.12 16.09 19.57
C MET A 344 1.92 14.87 20.01
N VAL A 345 2.92 15.04 20.88
CA VAL A 345 3.70 13.91 21.42
C VAL A 345 2.82 12.97 22.23
N ALA A 346 1.95 13.49 23.11
CA ALA A 346 1.03 12.68 23.90
C ALA A 346 0.08 11.87 22.99
N VAL A 347 -0.54 12.49 22.00
CA VAL A 347 -1.43 11.81 21.04
C VAL A 347 -0.67 10.77 20.21
N ALA A 348 0.54 11.09 19.75
CA ALA A 348 1.39 10.16 19.00
C ALA A 348 1.75 8.89 19.78
N LEU A 349 1.83 8.97 21.11
CA LEU A 349 2.18 7.86 22.00
C LEU A 349 0.98 7.14 22.60
N VAL A 350 -0.12 7.85 22.86
CA VAL A 350 -1.30 7.26 23.53
C VAL A 350 -2.27 6.65 22.53
N LEU A 351 -2.52 7.33 21.40
CA LEU A 351 -3.59 6.94 20.48
C LEU A 351 -3.36 5.56 19.82
N PRO A 352 -2.18 5.22 19.29
CA PRO A 352 -1.96 3.88 18.74
C PRO A 352 -2.10 2.78 19.80
N GLY A 353 -1.59 3.01 21.02
CA GLY A 353 -1.71 2.07 22.14
C GLY A 353 -3.14 1.89 22.61
N TYR A 354 -3.93 2.97 22.67
CA TYR A 354 -5.37 2.90 22.98
C TYR A 354 -6.13 2.03 21.97
N ILE A 355 -5.82 2.14 20.68
CA ILE A 355 -6.43 1.29 19.66
C ILE A 355 -6.01 -0.16 19.81
N ILE A 356 -4.73 -0.44 20.03
CA ILE A 356 -4.24 -1.81 20.30
C ILE A 356 -5.00 -2.42 21.48
N TYR A 357 -5.11 -1.68 22.58
CA TYR A 357 -5.77 -2.12 23.80
C TYR A 357 -7.25 -2.42 23.59
N THR A 358 -7.98 -1.52 22.93
CA THR A 358 -9.45 -1.64 22.75
C THR A 358 -9.86 -2.61 21.67
N THR A 359 -9.04 -2.78 20.63
CA THR A 359 -9.34 -3.67 19.50
C THR A 359 -8.74 -5.07 19.63
N LEU A 360 -8.03 -5.35 20.75
CA LEU A 360 -7.39 -6.63 21.04
C LEU A 360 -6.44 -7.10 19.93
N THR A 361 -5.80 -6.14 19.25
CA THR A 361 -4.82 -6.44 18.20
C THR A 361 -3.43 -6.70 18.81
N THR A 362 -2.56 -7.32 18.04
CA THR A 362 -1.15 -7.48 18.38
C THR A 362 -0.39 -6.15 18.31
N ALA A 363 0.82 -6.10 18.88
CA ALA A 363 1.65 -4.89 18.87
C ALA A 363 2.24 -4.53 17.49
N THR A 364 2.35 -5.53 16.62
CA THR A 364 2.80 -5.41 15.23
C THR A 364 2.08 -6.47 14.40
N MET A 365 2.10 -6.32 13.08
CA MET A 365 1.47 -7.29 12.17
C MET A 365 2.16 -8.64 12.39
N THR A 366 1.42 -9.65 12.87
CA THR A 366 1.93 -11.02 12.90
C THR A 366 1.62 -11.69 11.58
N PHE A 367 2.49 -12.59 11.14
CA PHE A 367 2.28 -13.33 9.91
C PHE A 367 1.52 -14.61 10.20
N ASP A 368 0.27 -14.61 9.78
CA ASP A 368 -0.63 -15.75 9.84
C ASP A 368 -0.77 -16.27 8.40
N MET A 369 -0.26 -17.48 8.15
CA MET A 369 -0.20 -18.07 6.81
C MET A 369 -1.60 -18.19 6.20
N ARG A 370 -2.60 -18.56 7.01
CA ARG A 370 -3.98 -18.73 6.55
C ARG A 370 -4.59 -17.40 6.12
N HIS A 371 -4.39 -16.34 6.89
CA HIS A 371 -4.87 -15.01 6.52
C HIS A 371 -4.08 -14.42 5.33
N ALA A 372 -2.77 -14.70 5.26
CA ALA A 372 -1.93 -14.26 4.15
C ALA A 372 -2.36 -14.88 2.81
N LEU A 373 -2.79 -16.15 2.83
CA LEU A 373 -3.38 -16.85 1.68
C LEU A 373 -4.77 -16.30 1.32
N ALA A 374 -5.63 -16.10 2.33
CA ALA A 374 -7.01 -15.68 2.14
C ALA A 374 -7.14 -14.24 1.62
N GLU A 375 -6.29 -13.30 2.10
CA GLU A 375 -6.01 -11.91 1.66
C GLU A 375 -5.82 -10.97 2.88
N LEU A 376 -4.91 -9.99 2.79
CA LEU A 376 -4.59 -9.06 3.90
C LEU A 376 -5.82 -8.35 4.50
N ARG A 377 -6.87 -8.15 3.70
CA ARG A 377 -8.12 -7.52 4.13
C ARG A 377 -8.98 -8.37 5.07
N THR A 378 -8.59 -9.62 5.33
CA THR A 378 -9.23 -10.48 6.33
C THR A 378 -8.60 -10.33 7.71
N TYR A 379 -7.48 -9.60 7.81
CA TYR A 379 -6.71 -9.49 9.04
C TYR A 379 -7.10 -8.25 9.84
N ASP A 380 -7.63 -8.45 11.05
CA ASP A 380 -8.15 -7.38 11.90
C ASP A 380 -7.10 -6.32 12.24
N HIS A 381 -5.86 -6.71 12.52
CA HIS A 381 -4.77 -5.76 12.76
C HIS A 381 -4.47 -4.91 11.52
N PHE A 382 -4.57 -5.47 10.31
CA PHE A 382 -4.43 -4.68 9.08
C PHE A 382 -5.54 -3.62 8.98
N LEU A 383 -6.79 -4.01 9.19
CA LEU A 383 -7.95 -3.11 9.07
C LEU A 383 -8.03 -2.06 10.18
N LYS A 384 -7.77 -2.45 11.43
CA LYS A 384 -8.01 -1.63 12.62
C LYS A 384 -6.78 -0.85 13.09
N TYR A 385 -5.57 -1.35 12.81
CA TYR A 385 -4.32 -0.71 13.26
C TYR A 385 -3.44 -0.18 12.12
N TYR A 386 -3.36 -0.87 10.99
CA TYR A 386 -2.46 -0.47 9.89
C TYR A 386 -3.06 0.60 8.97
N LEU A 387 -4.31 0.43 8.53
CA LEU A 387 -5.01 1.34 7.59
C LEU A 387 -5.35 2.72 8.17
N PRO A 388 -5.90 2.83 9.40
CA PRO A 388 -6.49 4.08 9.85
C PRO A 388 -5.47 5.20 10.05
N SER A 389 -5.88 6.43 9.77
CA SER A 389 -4.99 7.61 9.91
C SER A 389 -4.61 7.89 11.34
N HIS A 390 -5.55 7.68 12.26
CA HIS A 390 -5.39 8.02 13.66
C HIS A 390 -4.31 7.17 14.35
N THR A 391 -4.07 5.93 13.90
CA THR A 391 -2.96 5.11 14.40
C THR A 391 -1.63 5.44 13.72
N ASN A 392 -1.64 6.09 12.56
CA ASN A 392 -0.46 6.53 11.80
C ASN A 392 -0.08 8.00 12.07
N ILE A 393 -0.81 8.66 12.97
CA ILE A 393 -0.63 10.08 13.31
C ILE A 393 0.75 10.38 13.88
N SER A 394 1.38 9.40 14.52
CA SER A 394 2.68 9.53 15.18
C SER A 394 3.77 9.98 14.21
N GLY A 395 3.97 9.29 13.09
CA GLY A 395 4.94 9.68 12.07
C GLY A 395 4.71 11.09 11.55
N TYR A 396 3.46 11.41 11.22
CA TYR A 396 3.11 12.74 10.69
C TYR A 396 3.38 13.87 11.68
N PHE A 397 3.05 13.65 12.96
CA PHE A 397 3.29 14.60 14.04
C PHE A 397 4.78 14.81 14.30
N PHE A 398 5.58 13.75 14.36
CA PHE A 398 7.03 13.90 14.47
C PHE A 398 7.62 14.66 13.27
N GLY A 399 7.08 14.46 12.07
CA GLY A 399 7.43 15.25 10.89
C GLY A 399 7.16 16.76 11.05
N ILE A 400 5.97 17.14 11.53
CA ILE A 400 5.64 18.55 11.82
C ILE A 400 6.55 19.12 12.92
N ILE A 401 6.81 18.37 13.98
CA ILE A 401 7.71 18.77 15.07
C ILE A 401 9.12 18.99 14.49
N ALA A 402 9.61 18.10 13.62
CA ALA A 402 10.87 18.28 12.93
C ALA A 402 10.88 19.57 12.09
N ALA A 403 9.82 19.87 11.35
CA ALA A 403 9.72 21.14 10.64
C ALA A 403 9.86 22.35 11.59
N MET A 404 9.20 22.33 12.76
CA MET A 404 9.29 23.40 13.75
C MET A 404 10.70 23.53 14.35
N VAL A 405 11.36 22.41 14.66
CA VAL A 405 12.74 22.39 15.17
C VAL A 405 13.71 22.92 14.12
N TYR A 406 13.58 22.47 12.88
CA TYR A 406 14.41 22.94 11.76
C TYR A 406 14.30 24.46 11.56
N ARG A 407 13.07 25.01 11.53
CA ARG A 407 12.88 26.47 11.40
C ARG A 407 13.41 27.23 12.60
N SER A 408 13.27 26.69 13.80
CA SER A 408 13.81 27.30 15.02
C SER A 408 15.33 27.37 14.99
N ALA A 409 16.01 26.28 14.60
CA ALA A 409 17.47 26.22 14.52
C ALA A 409 18.04 27.18 13.47
N LEU A 410 17.32 27.41 12.36
CA LEU A 410 17.70 28.42 11.38
C LEU A 410 17.47 29.85 11.88
N ALA A 411 16.38 30.09 12.62
CA ALA A 411 16.05 31.41 13.14
C ALA A 411 17.02 31.89 14.24
N THR A 412 17.54 30.98 15.07
CA THR A 412 18.53 31.33 16.11
C THR A 412 19.93 31.57 15.55
N GLY A 413 20.17 31.32 14.26
CA GLY A 413 21.49 31.46 13.64
C GLY A 413 22.55 30.49 14.20
N SER A 414 22.13 29.44 14.92
CA SER A 414 23.02 28.49 15.62
C SER A 414 22.81 27.02 15.19
N PRO A 415 22.76 26.70 13.88
CA PRO A 415 22.62 25.33 13.41
C PRO A 415 23.76 24.43 13.91
N ASP A 416 24.98 24.98 14.02
CA ASP A 416 26.16 24.26 14.53
C ASP A 416 26.04 23.88 16.02
N GLN A 417 25.28 24.64 16.81
CA GLN A 417 25.00 24.31 18.21
C GLN A 417 23.87 23.26 18.33
N SER A 418 22.90 23.30 17.43
CA SER A 418 21.75 22.38 17.43
C SER A 418 22.13 20.98 16.92
N LEU A 419 23.04 20.90 15.95
CA LEU A 419 23.46 19.66 15.30
C LEU A 419 24.00 18.58 16.26
N PRO A 420 24.95 18.83 17.19
CA PRO A 420 25.46 17.80 18.08
C PRO A 420 24.39 17.25 19.03
N ILE A 421 23.46 18.11 19.48
CA ILE A 421 22.32 17.70 20.30
C ILE A 421 21.42 16.74 19.52
N LEU A 422 21.08 17.10 18.28
CA LEU A 422 20.26 16.26 17.41
C LEU A 422 20.95 14.94 17.06
N GLN A 423 22.27 14.93 16.87
CA GLN A 423 23.03 13.69 16.66
C GLN A 423 23.03 12.79 17.88
N LYS A 424 23.12 13.34 19.10
CA LYS A 424 22.99 12.56 20.34
C LYS A 424 21.60 11.92 20.42
N TRP A 425 20.54 12.69 20.18
CA TRP A 425 19.17 12.17 20.19
C TRP A 425 18.92 11.15 19.07
N LEU A 426 19.51 11.33 17.89
CA LEU A 426 19.45 10.36 16.81
C LEU A 426 20.07 9.02 17.23
N LYS A 427 21.22 9.02 17.90
CA LYS A 427 21.82 7.77 18.40
C LYS A 427 20.89 7.08 19.39
N VAL A 428 20.31 7.83 20.33
CA VAL A 428 19.36 7.30 21.31
C VAL A 428 18.12 6.72 20.62
N SER A 429 17.55 7.44 19.64
CA SER A 429 16.36 6.99 18.92
C SER A 429 16.64 5.75 18.08
N LEU A 430 17.81 5.64 17.45
CA LEU A 430 18.20 4.47 16.67
C LEU A 430 18.43 3.25 17.56
N VAL A 431 19.05 3.40 18.73
CA VAL A 431 19.18 2.30 19.71
C VAL A 431 17.79 1.84 20.16
N ALA A 432 16.89 2.76 20.47
CA ALA A 432 15.51 2.42 20.83
C ALA A 432 14.77 1.72 19.68
N LEU A 433 14.91 2.22 18.44
CA LEU A 433 14.30 1.63 17.25
C LEU A 433 14.79 0.20 17.03
N VAL A 434 16.11 -0.03 17.07
CA VAL A 434 16.71 -1.35 16.87
C VAL A 434 16.32 -2.28 18.02
N GLY A 435 16.36 -1.83 19.28
CA GLY A 435 15.96 -2.64 20.43
C GLY A 435 14.48 -3.04 20.40
N LEU A 436 13.58 -2.08 20.11
CA LEU A 436 12.15 -2.34 20.00
C LEU A 436 11.84 -3.28 18.83
N ASN A 437 12.48 -3.10 17.68
CA ASN A 437 12.30 -4.00 16.54
C ASN A 437 12.90 -5.40 16.82
N ALA A 438 14.07 -5.50 17.43
CA ALA A 438 14.68 -6.79 17.80
C ALA A 438 13.76 -7.59 18.74
N PHE A 439 13.08 -6.92 19.65
CA PHE A 439 12.11 -7.55 20.55
C PHE A 439 10.94 -8.21 19.82
N THR A 440 10.61 -7.81 18.58
CA THR A 440 9.56 -8.46 17.79
C THR A 440 9.82 -9.94 17.51
N THR A 441 11.10 -10.36 17.52
CA THR A 441 11.49 -11.76 17.36
C THR A 441 11.03 -12.63 18.55
N LEU A 442 10.77 -12.02 19.71
CA LEU A 442 10.30 -12.69 20.91
C LEU A 442 8.78 -12.73 21.02
N LEU A 443 8.06 -11.83 20.34
CA LEU A 443 6.59 -11.77 20.39
C LEU A 443 5.89 -13.10 20.07
N PRO A 444 6.35 -13.91 19.08
CA PRO A 444 5.84 -15.26 18.87
C PRO A 444 5.79 -16.19 20.08
N PHE A 445 6.70 -16.01 21.03
CA PHE A 445 6.85 -16.86 22.21
C PHE A 445 6.13 -16.27 23.43
N VAL A 446 5.63 -15.04 23.32
CA VAL A 446 4.74 -14.45 24.31
C VAL A 446 3.35 -15.04 24.05
N SER A 447 2.80 -15.76 25.01
CA SER A 447 1.43 -16.26 24.93
C SER A 447 0.46 -15.09 24.82
N GLU A 448 -0.04 -14.85 23.61
CA GLU A 448 -1.10 -13.88 23.35
C GLU A 448 -2.43 -14.50 23.77
N ASP A 449 -2.73 -14.47 25.07
CA ASP A 449 -4.10 -14.67 25.51
C ASP A 449 -4.95 -13.53 24.91
N GLN A 450 -6.14 -13.85 24.39
CA GLN A 450 -7.09 -12.89 23.82
C GLN A 450 -7.73 -11.98 24.90
N GLN A 451 -6.88 -11.33 25.69
CA GLN A 451 -7.24 -10.41 26.75
C GLN A 451 -6.59 -9.05 26.51
N HIS A 452 -7.16 -8.02 27.14
CA HIS A 452 -6.65 -6.66 27.06
C HIS A 452 -5.22 -6.58 27.65
N SER A 453 -4.21 -6.55 26.79
CA SER A 453 -2.81 -6.49 27.20
C SER A 453 -2.28 -5.06 27.19
N LEU A 454 -2.07 -4.48 28.38
CA LEU A 454 -1.39 -3.20 28.53
C LEU A 454 0.05 -3.25 27.99
N PHE A 455 0.71 -4.40 28.13
CA PHE A 455 2.05 -4.61 27.60
C PHE A 455 2.08 -4.43 26.08
N LEU A 456 1.21 -5.14 25.34
CA LEU A 456 1.14 -5.03 23.88
C LEU A 456 0.76 -3.62 23.42
N ALA A 457 -0.15 -2.96 24.13
CA ALA A 457 -0.55 -1.59 23.85
C ALA A 457 0.60 -0.59 23.99
N ILE A 458 1.33 -0.64 25.11
CA ILE A 458 2.47 0.24 25.36
C ILE A 458 3.59 -0.06 24.36
N TYR A 459 3.95 -1.34 24.21
CA TYR A 459 5.04 -1.76 23.35
C TYR A 459 4.76 -1.45 21.87
N GLY A 460 3.57 -1.78 21.35
CA GLY A 460 3.21 -1.50 19.96
C GLY A 460 3.16 -0.01 19.63
N SER A 461 2.68 0.80 20.59
CA SER A 461 2.69 2.26 20.43
C SER A 461 4.11 2.83 20.43
N LEU A 462 4.97 2.39 21.36
CA LEU A 462 6.38 2.80 21.41
C LEU A 462 7.14 2.35 20.16
N LEU A 463 6.90 1.12 19.69
CA LEU A 463 7.47 0.60 18.46
C LEU A 463 7.12 1.53 17.29
N LYS A 464 5.83 1.81 17.06
CA LYS A 464 5.39 2.67 15.96
C LYS A 464 5.90 4.10 16.08
N ALA A 465 5.91 4.67 17.28
CA ALA A 465 6.44 6.02 17.54
C ALA A 465 7.96 6.10 17.33
N SER A 466 8.72 5.05 17.65
CA SER A 466 10.17 5.02 17.48
C SER A 466 10.60 5.15 16.02
N TRP A 467 9.82 4.58 15.08
CA TRP A 467 10.03 4.73 13.64
C TRP A 467 9.86 6.19 13.21
N GLY A 468 8.74 6.83 13.55
CA GLY A 468 8.47 8.23 13.20
C GLY A 468 9.48 9.21 13.80
N CYS A 469 9.84 9.00 15.07
CA CYS A 469 10.84 9.81 15.77
C CYS A 469 12.23 9.68 15.13
N SER A 470 12.66 8.45 14.84
CA SER A 470 13.97 8.19 14.22
C SER A 470 14.07 8.80 12.83
N TYR A 471 13.04 8.65 11.98
CA TYR A 471 13.02 9.29 10.66
C TYR A 471 13.08 10.81 10.75
N SER A 472 12.35 11.41 11.70
CA SER A 472 12.36 12.85 11.94
C SER A 472 13.74 13.36 12.30
N LEU A 473 14.45 12.65 13.18
CA LEU A 473 15.82 12.98 13.59
C LEU A 473 16.83 12.78 12.45
N VAL A 474 16.68 11.73 11.65
CA VAL A 474 17.51 11.54 10.43
C VAL A 474 17.32 12.73 9.50
N PHE A 475 16.08 13.12 9.18
CA PHE A 475 15.83 14.25 8.29
C PHE A 475 16.36 15.56 8.85
N LEU A 476 16.24 15.80 10.16
CA LEU A 476 16.77 16.99 10.82
C LEU A 476 18.29 17.06 10.76
N VAL A 477 18.97 15.97 11.12
CA VAL A 477 20.43 15.91 11.08
C VAL A 477 20.92 16.14 9.65
N PHE A 478 20.29 15.54 8.65
CA PHE A 478 20.65 15.77 7.24
C PHE A 478 20.33 17.19 6.76
N ALA A 479 19.25 17.81 7.23
CA ALA A 479 18.87 19.16 6.84
C ALA A 479 19.77 20.25 7.44
N LEU A 480 20.36 20.01 8.61
CA LEU A 480 21.26 20.95 9.30
C LEU A 480 22.74 20.64 9.08
N LYS A 481 23.06 19.42 8.65
CA LYS A 481 24.43 19.06 8.28
C LYS A 481 24.85 19.84 7.03
N GLY A 482 26.08 20.34 7.04
CA GLY A 482 26.73 20.91 5.86
C GLY A 482 26.98 19.86 4.77
N LYS A 483 27.90 20.15 3.84
CA LYS A 483 28.20 19.26 2.71
C LYS A 483 28.69 17.87 3.17
N SER A 484 28.20 16.82 2.52
CA SER A 484 28.58 15.43 2.80
C SER A 484 28.36 14.57 1.56
N ARG A 485 29.26 13.61 1.30
CA ARG A 485 29.13 12.68 0.15
C ARG A 485 27.76 11.99 0.08
N LEU A 486 27.19 11.64 1.22
CA LEU A 486 25.88 11.00 1.29
C LEU A 486 24.74 11.96 0.91
N LEU A 487 24.86 13.24 1.29
CA LEU A 487 23.91 14.29 0.87
C LEU A 487 24.01 14.54 -0.63
N ASP A 488 25.22 14.55 -1.19
CA ASP A 488 25.45 14.71 -2.63
C ASP A 488 24.84 13.53 -3.40
N MET A 489 25.02 12.30 -2.91
CA MET A 489 24.40 11.10 -3.46
C MET A 489 22.87 11.17 -3.43
N LEU A 490 22.27 11.52 -2.28
CA LEU A 490 20.81 11.65 -2.16
C LEU A 490 20.25 12.83 -2.97
N SER A 491 21.08 13.82 -3.29
CA SER A 491 20.69 14.96 -4.10
C SER A 491 20.94 14.75 -5.60
N HIS A 492 21.37 13.55 -6.01
CA HIS A 492 21.69 13.23 -7.40
C HIS A 492 20.48 13.39 -8.33
N SER A 493 20.71 13.88 -9.54
CA SER A 493 19.67 14.17 -10.55
C SER A 493 18.81 12.94 -10.89
N GLY A 494 19.41 11.75 -10.96
CA GLY A 494 18.69 10.49 -11.18
C GLY A 494 17.68 10.18 -10.06
N LEU A 495 18.03 10.41 -8.80
CA LEU A 495 17.07 10.22 -7.70
C LEU A 495 15.96 11.27 -7.73
N GLN A 496 16.28 12.51 -8.12
CA GLN A 496 15.25 13.56 -8.28
C GLN A 496 14.26 13.21 -9.39
N PHE A 497 14.72 12.61 -10.49
CA PHE A 497 13.85 12.09 -11.55
C PHE A 497 12.82 11.10 -10.96
N PHE A 498 13.29 10.08 -10.24
CA PHE A 498 12.41 9.09 -9.60
C PHE A 498 11.48 9.73 -8.56
N ALA A 499 11.96 10.71 -7.81
CA ALA A 499 11.15 11.43 -6.82
C ALA A 499 9.97 12.17 -7.47
N LYS A 500 10.17 12.77 -8.66
CA LYS A 500 9.12 13.51 -9.39
C LYS A 500 8.03 12.58 -9.94
N ILE A 501 8.39 11.37 -10.38
CA ILE A 501 7.44 10.38 -10.92
C ILE A 501 6.86 9.43 -9.85
N SER A 502 7.38 9.47 -8.62
CA SER A 502 7.01 8.55 -7.52
C SER A 502 5.49 8.43 -7.29
N TYR A 503 4.76 9.54 -7.37
CA TYR A 503 3.31 9.51 -7.22
C TYR A 503 2.61 8.70 -8.31
N CYS A 504 2.99 8.91 -9.58
CA CYS A 504 2.44 8.15 -10.70
C CYS A 504 2.79 6.67 -10.61
N MET A 505 4.04 6.35 -10.23
CA MET A 505 4.44 4.95 -9.97
C MET A 505 3.57 4.32 -8.89
N TYR A 506 3.35 5.03 -7.79
CA TYR A 506 2.57 4.53 -6.66
C TYR A 506 1.11 4.19 -7.00
N ILE A 507 0.43 5.01 -7.80
CA ILE A 507 -0.96 4.75 -8.18
C ILE A 507 -1.09 3.68 -9.27
N VAL A 508 -0.10 3.55 -10.15
CA VAL A 508 -0.12 2.59 -11.27
C VAL A 508 0.34 1.18 -10.85
N GLN A 509 1.27 1.06 -9.90
CA GLN A 509 1.92 -0.21 -9.57
C GLN A 509 0.94 -1.34 -9.25
N TYR A 510 -0.18 -1.04 -8.59
CA TYR A 510 -1.16 -2.07 -8.17
C TYR A 510 -1.69 -2.82 -9.38
N SER A 511 -2.17 -2.07 -10.37
CA SER A 511 -2.77 -2.60 -11.59
C SER A 511 -1.75 -3.38 -12.43
N VAL A 512 -0.51 -2.88 -12.52
CA VAL A 512 0.56 -3.56 -13.27
C VAL A 512 0.95 -4.87 -12.59
N ILE A 513 1.26 -4.82 -11.29
CA ILE A 513 1.70 -5.99 -10.52
C ILE A 513 0.60 -7.06 -10.55
N TYR A 514 -0.63 -6.72 -10.17
CA TYR A 514 -1.71 -7.70 -10.10
C TYR A 514 -2.10 -8.21 -11.50
N GLY A 515 -2.08 -7.33 -12.51
CA GLY A 515 -2.31 -7.73 -13.90
C GLY A 515 -1.26 -8.73 -14.42
N LEU A 516 0.01 -8.61 -14.02
CA LEU A 516 1.02 -9.62 -14.33
C LEU A 516 0.71 -10.94 -13.60
N TYR A 517 0.41 -10.87 -12.30
CA TYR A 517 0.17 -12.08 -11.49
C TYR A 517 -1.06 -12.88 -11.93
N THR A 518 -2.14 -12.22 -12.34
CA THR A 518 -3.36 -12.89 -12.82
C THR A 518 -3.12 -13.68 -14.10
N ASN A 519 -2.15 -13.26 -14.92
CA ASN A 519 -1.86 -13.81 -16.24
C ASN A 519 -0.69 -14.80 -16.25
N PHE A 520 -0.11 -15.18 -15.11
CA PHE A 520 0.92 -16.22 -15.09
C PHE A 520 0.32 -17.57 -15.53
N PRO A 521 0.86 -18.20 -16.59
CA PRO A 521 0.34 -19.47 -17.11
C PRO A 521 0.91 -20.69 -16.38
N ILE A 522 1.95 -20.51 -15.56
CA ILE A 522 2.66 -21.58 -14.85
C ILE A 522 2.73 -21.28 -13.35
N PRO A 523 2.66 -22.31 -12.49
CA PRO A 523 2.97 -22.14 -11.07
C PRO A 523 4.40 -21.61 -10.94
N MET A 524 4.59 -20.59 -10.11
CA MET A 524 5.92 -20.06 -9.88
C MET A 524 6.70 -21.08 -9.04
N VAL A 525 7.81 -21.58 -9.61
CA VAL A 525 8.75 -22.40 -8.85
C VAL A 525 9.43 -21.48 -7.85
N TYR A 526 9.03 -21.62 -6.59
CA TYR A 526 9.53 -20.81 -5.49
C TYR A 526 11.01 -21.17 -5.20
N GLY A 527 11.93 -20.34 -5.68
CA GLY A 527 13.37 -20.40 -5.38
C GLY A 527 13.78 -19.62 -4.12
N GLY A 528 12.82 -19.12 -3.34
CA GLY A 528 13.05 -18.29 -2.15
C GLY A 528 12.83 -16.80 -2.38
N PHE A 529 12.32 -16.10 -1.36
CA PHE A 529 12.68 -14.69 -1.13
C PHE A 529 14.18 -14.66 -0.85
N ASN A 530 14.99 -14.28 -1.84
CA ASN A 530 16.37 -13.88 -1.55
C ASN A 530 16.30 -12.60 -0.70
N LEU A 531 16.42 -12.78 0.61
CA LEU A 531 16.98 -11.78 1.52
C LEU A 531 18.47 -11.66 1.24
#